data_AF-A0A936WL73-F1
#
_entry.id   AF-A0A936WL73-F1
#
_cell.length_a   1.000
_cell.length_b   1.000
_cell.length_c   1.000
_cell.angle_alpha   90.00
_cell.angle_beta   90.00
_cell.angle_gamma   90.00
#
_symmetry.space_group_name_H-M   'P 1'
#
loop_
_entity.id
_entity.type
_entity.pdbx_description
1 polymer ?
#
loop_
_entity_poly.entity_id
_entity_poly.type
_entity_poly.pdbx_seq_one_letter_code
_entity_poly.pdbx_strand_id
1 'polypeptide(L)'
;MQPAVVNKTLMKAARAELERKKKAQPMLKDVRLEDLAEGSCAQIMHLGPWDNETPTITKLHAFITEQGKGLRGTHHEIYLNDVRRVAPEKLRTILRQPIR
;
A
#
# COMPACT_ATOMS: atom_id res chain seq x y z
N MET A 1 7.61 -11.48 0.63
CA MET A 1 6.80 -12.68 0.94
C MET A 1 6.18 -12.47 2.31
N GLN A 2 4.88 -12.78 2.47
CA GLN A 2 4.18 -12.65 3.76
C GLN A 2 4.83 -13.57 4.81
N PRO A 3 5.08 -13.11 6.05
CA PRO A 3 5.56 -13.99 7.13
C PRO A 3 4.56 -15.12 7.41
N ALA A 4 5.05 -16.36 7.55
CA ALA A 4 4.21 -17.56 7.75
C ALA A 4 3.29 -17.50 8.98
N VAL A 5 3.66 -16.69 9.97
CA VAL A 5 2.83 -16.45 11.17
C VAL A 5 1.49 -15.77 10.82
N VAL A 6 1.42 -15.02 9.72
CA VAL A 6 0.20 -14.34 9.29
C VAL A 6 -0.62 -15.26 8.40
N ASN A 7 -1.62 -15.90 8.98
CA ASN A 7 -2.49 -16.87 8.32
C ASN A 7 -3.95 -16.75 8.80
N LYS A 8 -4.85 -17.56 8.22
CA LYS A 8 -6.29 -17.57 8.55
C LYS A 8 -6.56 -17.84 10.04
N THR A 9 -5.74 -18.67 10.68
CA THR A 9 -5.85 -18.99 12.11
C THR A 9 -5.55 -17.76 12.97
N LEU A 10 -4.42 -17.08 12.71
CA LEU A 10 -4.08 -15.83 13.39
C LEU A 10 -5.16 -14.76 13.17
N MET A 11 -5.64 -14.61 11.93
CA MET A 11 -6.69 -13.65 11.59
C MET A 11 -7.98 -13.90 12.38
N LYS A 12 -8.43 -15.16 12.49
CA LYS A 12 -9.62 -15.53 13.27
C LYS A 12 -9.43 -15.23 14.76
N ALA A 13 -8.26 -15.55 15.32
CA ALA A 13 -7.94 -15.28 16.71
C ALA A 13 -7.93 -13.76 17.01
N ALA A 14 -7.30 -12.96 16.14
CA ALA A 14 -7.24 -11.50 16.29
C ALA A 14 -8.64 -10.85 16.25
N ARG A 15 -9.53 -11.33 15.37
CA ARG A 15 -10.94 -10.88 15.32
C ARG A 15 -11.67 -11.16 16.62
N ALA A 16 -11.60 -12.39 17.12
CA ALA A 16 -12.25 -12.77 18.37
C ALA A 16 -11.73 -11.96 19.57
N GLU A 17 -10.44 -11.62 19.56
CA GLU A 17 -9.86 -10.76 20.59
C GLU A 17 -10.38 -9.32 20.53
N LEU A 18 -10.55 -8.74 19.35
CA LEU A 18 -11.12 -7.39 19.19
C LEU A 18 -12.57 -7.33 19.68
N GLU A 19 -13.38 -8.35 19.36
CA GLU A 19 -14.76 -8.47 19.85
C GLU A 19 -14.80 -8.58 21.38
N ARG A 20 -13.99 -9.48 21.96
CA ARG A 20 -13.88 -9.64 23.42
C ARG A 20 -13.49 -8.35 24.12
N LYS A 21 -12.58 -7.57 23.54
CA LYS A 21 -12.13 -6.28 24.07
C LYS A 21 -13.11 -5.12 23.80
N LYS A 22 -14.24 -5.38 23.12
CA LYS A 22 -15.18 -4.35 22.64
C LYS A 22 -14.49 -3.24 21.83
N LYS A 23 -13.47 -3.64 21.04
CA LYS A 23 -12.70 -2.77 20.13
C LYS A 23 -12.97 -3.09 18.66
N ALA A 24 -13.99 -3.89 18.37
CA ALA A 24 -14.40 -4.20 17.01
C ALA A 24 -14.91 -2.94 16.31
N GLN A 25 -14.34 -2.65 15.14
CA GLN A 25 -14.79 -1.54 14.29
C GLN A 25 -15.87 -2.04 13.33
N PRO A 26 -16.81 -1.18 12.88
CA PRO A 26 -17.89 -1.58 11.96
C PRO A 26 -17.41 -2.30 10.68
N MET A 27 -16.24 -1.90 10.17
CA MET A 27 -15.63 -2.46 8.96
C MET A 27 -14.77 -3.71 9.23
N LEU A 28 -14.67 -4.19 10.47
CA LEU A 28 -13.88 -5.38 10.80
C LEU A 28 -14.33 -6.59 9.95
N LYS A 29 -15.62 -6.72 9.70
CA LYS A 29 -16.21 -7.79 8.86
C LYS A 29 -15.67 -7.81 7.41
N ASP A 30 -15.22 -6.67 6.89
CA ASP A 30 -14.77 -6.54 5.49
C ASP A 30 -13.29 -6.90 5.30
N VAL A 31 -12.52 -7.01 6.40
CA VAL A 31 -11.11 -7.40 6.36
C VAL A 31 -10.98 -8.84 5.83
N ARG A 32 -10.03 -9.10 4.94
CA ARG A 32 -9.81 -10.44 4.37
C ARG A 32 -8.33 -10.72 4.18
N LEU A 33 -7.99 -12.01 4.11
CA LEU A 33 -6.68 -12.47 3.71
C LEU A 33 -6.76 -12.83 2.23
N GLU A 34 -5.96 -12.16 1.40
CA GLU A 34 -6.00 -12.28 -0.05
C GLU A 34 -4.57 -12.25 -0.60
N ASP A 35 -4.32 -13.02 -1.65
CA ASP A 35 -3.06 -13.01 -2.37
C ASP A 35 -3.09 -11.91 -3.44
N LEU A 36 -2.06 -11.06 -3.44
CA LEU A 36 -1.95 -9.96 -4.41
C LEU A 36 -0.84 -10.27 -5.42
N ALA A 37 -1.25 -10.69 -6.63
CA ALA A 37 -0.38 -10.88 -7.77
C ALA A 37 -0.39 -9.64 -8.68
N GLU A 38 0.37 -8.61 -8.32
CA GLU A 38 0.42 -7.35 -9.09
C GLU A 38 1.00 -7.52 -10.50
N GLY A 39 1.95 -8.43 -10.68
CA GLY A 39 2.70 -8.61 -11.93
C GLY A 39 3.72 -7.50 -12.18
N SER A 40 3.98 -7.19 -13.45
CA SER A 40 4.92 -6.13 -13.83
C SER A 40 4.40 -4.76 -13.43
N CYS A 41 5.25 -3.99 -12.74
CA CYS A 41 4.98 -2.64 -12.26
C CYS A 41 6.20 -1.74 -12.45
N ALA A 42 5.96 -0.44 -12.57
CA ALA A 42 6.98 0.58 -12.35
C ALA A 42 6.76 1.20 -10.96
N GLN A 43 7.84 1.61 -10.30
CA GLN A 43 7.76 2.24 -8.98
C GLN A 43 8.80 3.34 -8.80
N ILE A 44 8.47 4.33 -7.96
CA ILE A 44 9.33 5.45 -7.59
C ILE A 44 9.15 5.77 -6.10
N MET A 45 10.23 6.22 -5.43
CA MET A 45 10.14 6.71 -4.06
C MET A 45 9.66 8.17 -4.06
N HIS A 46 8.61 8.46 -3.32
CA HIS A 46 8.24 9.81 -2.92
C HIS A 46 8.82 10.15 -1.55
N LEU A 47 9.41 11.34 -1.44
CA LEU A 47 9.92 11.91 -0.21
C LEU A 47 9.16 13.19 0.08
N GLY A 48 8.49 13.24 1.23
CA GLY A 48 7.72 14.39 1.66
C GLY A 48 6.22 14.12 1.84
N PRO A 49 5.43 15.19 2.03
CA PRO A 49 3.99 15.10 2.28
C PRO A 49 3.21 14.57 1.07
N TRP A 50 2.17 13.78 1.33
CA TRP A 50 1.31 13.16 0.31
C TRP A 50 0.65 14.16 -0.64
N ASP A 51 0.31 15.36 -0.16
CA ASP A 51 -0.26 16.43 -0.99
C ASP A 51 0.68 16.83 -2.15
N ASN A 52 1.97 16.54 -2.03
CA ASN A 52 3.01 16.83 -3.01
C ASN A 52 3.42 15.60 -3.85
N GLU A 53 2.63 14.52 -3.86
CA GLU A 53 2.95 13.31 -4.64
C GLU A 53 2.72 13.48 -6.14
N THR A 54 1.83 14.40 -6.55
CA THR A 54 1.43 14.61 -7.96
C THR A 54 2.61 14.76 -8.94
N PRO A 55 3.66 15.55 -8.66
CA PRO A 55 4.84 15.62 -9.54
C PRO A 55 5.60 14.28 -9.64
N THR A 56 5.64 13.51 -8.55
CA THR A 56 6.31 12.21 -8.50
C THR A 56 5.54 11.16 -9.30
N ILE A 57 4.20 11.17 -9.20
CA ILE A 57 3.31 10.32 -10.00
C ILE A 57 3.43 10.66 -11.50
N THR A 58 3.40 11.95 -11.84
CA THR A 58 3.57 12.42 -13.23
C THR A 58 4.88 11.93 -13.82
N LYS A 59 5.98 12.02 -13.07
CA LYS A 59 7.29 11.49 -13.48
C LYS A 59 7.27 9.99 -13.72
N LEU A 60 6.61 9.22 -12.84
CA LEU A 60 6.46 7.78 -13.02
C LEU A 60 5.68 7.44 -14.30
N HIS A 61 4.57 8.13 -14.55
CA HIS A 61 3.75 7.89 -15.75
C HIS A 61 4.46 8.28 -17.05
N ALA A 62 5.21 9.38 -17.03
CA ALA A 62 6.06 9.78 -18.16
C ALA A 62 7.09 8.68 -18.47
N PHE A 63 7.81 8.20 -17.45
CA PHE A 63 8.76 7.10 -17.61
C PHE A 63 8.11 5.84 -18.19
N ILE A 64 6.94 5.42 -17.69
CA ILE A 64 6.22 4.25 -18.23
C ILE A 64 5.93 4.43 -19.73
N THR A 65 5.46 5.62 -20.10
CA THR A 65 5.14 5.96 -21.49
C THR A 65 6.39 5.96 -22.38
N GLU A 66 7.49 6.53 -21.91
CA GLU A 66 8.79 6.55 -22.60
C GLU A 66 9.34 5.14 -22.84
N GLN A 67 9.07 4.19 -21.93
CA GLN A 67 9.43 2.77 -22.10
C GLN A 67 8.50 2.01 -23.07
N GLY A 68 7.55 2.70 -23.73
CA GLY A 68 6.58 2.08 -24.63
C GLY A 68 5.56 1.18 -23.93
N LYS A 69 5.32 1.42 -22.63
CA LYS A 69 4.40 0.64 -21.80
C LYS A 69 3.12 1.43 -21.51
N GLY A 70 2.03 0.71 -21.23
CA GLY A 70 0.76 1.28 -20.82
C GLY A 70 0.52 1.16 -19.32
N LEU A 71 -0.23 2.09 -18.75
CA LEU A 71 -0.78 1.97 -17.39
C LEU A 71 -1.89 0.89 -17.37
N ARG A 72 -2.02 0.14 -16.27
CA ARG A 72 -3.17 -0.72 -15.97
C ARG A 72 -3.43 -0.80 -14.47
N GLY A 73 -4.61 -1.31 -14.10
CA GLY A 73 -4.95 -1.57 -12.70
C GLY A 73 -5.00 -0.30 -11.85
N THR A 74 -5.02 -0.49 -10.53
CA THR A 74 -5.05 0.60 -9.56
C THR A 74 -3.64 1.07 -9.20
N HIS A 75 -3.51 2.36 -8.91
CA HIS A 75 -2.32 2.89 -8.25
C HIS A 75 -2.12 2.21 -6.88
N HIS A 76 -0.89 1.95 -6.50
CA HIS A 76 -0.54 1.32 -5.23
C HIS A 76 0.52 2.13 -4.49
N GLU A 77 0.16 2.57 -3.28
CA GLU A 77 1.02 3.31 -2.37
C GLU A 77 1.46 2.40 -1.21
N ILE A 78 2.76 2.41 -0.90
CA ILE A 78 3.32 1.67 0.25
C ILE A 78 3.97 2.68 1.20
N TYR A 79 3.30 2.97 2.32
CA TYR A 79 3.81 3.86 3.36
C TYR A 79 4.85 3.16 4.23
N LEU A 80 6.10 3.62 4.20
CA LEU A 80 7.21 2.97 4.91
C LEU A 80 7.40 3.49 6.34
N ASN A 81 6.97 4.72 6.61
CA ASN A 81 7.15 5.37 7.90
C ASN A 81 5.79 5.65 8.56
N ASP A 82 5.72 5.59 9.90
CA ASP A 82 4.54 6.01 10.66
C ASP A 82 4.46 7.54 10.68
N VAL A 83 3.37 8.09 10.12
CA VAL A 83 3.15 9.54 10.03
C VAL A 83 3.07 10.25 11.37
N ARG A 84 2.80 9.52 12.46
CA ARG A 84 2.74 10.07 13.81
C ARG A 84 4.14 10.22 14.44
N ARG A 85 5.17 9.64 13.82
CA ARG A 85 6.53 9.56 14.38
C ARG A 85 7.57 10.33 13.58
N VAL A 86 7.24 10.76 12.37
CA VAL A 86 8.18 11.34 11.42
C VAL A 86 7.60 12.65 10.89
N ALA A 87 8.44 13.68 10.80
CA ALA A 87 8.04 14.96 10.25
C ALA A 87 7.65 14.82 8.76
N PRO A 88 6.68 15.62 8.25
CA PRO A 88 6.14 15.47 6.91
C PRO A 88 7.18 15.41 5.78
N GLU A 89 8.25 16.19 5.88
CA GLU A 89 9.34 16.25 4.90
C GLU A 89 10.23 15.00 4.86
N LYS A 90 10.12 14.13 5.88
CA LYS A 90 10.85 12.85 5.98
C LYS A 90 9.95 11.64 5.75
N LEU A 91 8.68 11.86 5.36
CA LEU A 91 7.80 10.78 4.95
C LEU A 91 8.34 10.09 3.69
N ARG A 92 8.13 8.78 3.64
CA ARG A 92 8.61 7.92 2.57
C ARG A 92 7.47 7.03 2.11
N THR A 93 7.05 7.21 0.87
CA THR A 93 6.01 6.41 0.22
C THR A 93 6.60 5.82 -1.06
N ILE A 94 6.48 4.51 -1.27
CA ILE A 94 6.71 3.94 -2.60
C ILE A 94 5.43 4.11 -3.39
N LEU A 95 5.50 4.85 -4.50
CA LEU A 95 4.43 4.99 -5.47
C LEU A 95 4.65 3.95 -6.56
N ARG A 96 3.64 3.10 -6.80
CA ARG A 96 3.74 2.01 -7.75
C ARG A 96 2.55 1.99 -8.69
N GLN A 97 2.83 1.77 -9.97
CA GLN A 97 1.82 1.65 -11.02
C GLN A 97 2.01 0.33 -11.79
N PRO A 98 1.00 -0.56 -11.81
CA PRO A 98 1.02 -1.74 -12.67
C PRO A 98 1.03 -1.34 -14.16
N ILE A 99 1.79 -2.11 -14.96
CA ILE A 99 2.03 -1.83 -16.38
C ILE A 99 1.67 -3.01 -17.29
N ARG A 100 1.43 -2.71 -18.57
CA ARG A 100 1.23 -3.67 -19.68
C ARG A 100 2.16 -3.32 -20.86
#